data_AF-A0A8T6N5K5-F1
#
_entry.id   AF-A0A8T6N5K5-F1
#
_cell.length_a   1.000
_cell.length_b   1.000
_cell.length_c   1.000
_cell.angle_alpha   90.00
_cell.angle_beta   90.00
_cell.angle_gamma   90.00
#
_symmetry.space_group_name_H-M   'P 1'
#
loop_
_entity.id
_entity.type
_entity.pdbx_description
1 polymer ?
#
loop_
_entity_poly.entity_id
_entity_poly.type
_entity_poly.pdbx_seq_one_letter_code
_entity_poly.pdbx_strand_id
1 'polypeptide(L)'
;MTNNGNDKIVFYTFTLGDVEDPDMYAQFEVESWLDTELGKWAQKNSEEELTMTYIWDDSNMQCRVSVWGELTEQNHTYWKLKFKP
;
A
#
# COMPACT_ATOMS: atom_id res chain seq x y z
N MET A 1 -17.50 -4.40 -23.26
CA MET A 1 -16.28 -3.98 -22.54
C MET A 1 -16.74 -3.47 -21.19
N THR A 2 -16.76 -4.32 -20.17
CA THR A 2 -17.12 -3.90 -18.81
C THR A 2 -15.95 -3.10 -18.27
N ASN A 3 -16.11 -1.78 -18.18
CA ASN A 3 -15.25 -0.95 -17.35
C ASN A 3 -15.58 -1.33 -15.91
N ASN A 4 -14.89 -2.35 -15.38
CA ASN A 4 -14.97 -2.67 -13.96
C ASN A 4 -14.26 -1.51 -13.25
N GLY A 5 -15.05 -0.58 -12.68
CA GLY A 5 -14.57 0.63 -12.02
C GLY A 5 -13.89 0.34 -10.69
N ASN A 6 -12.80 -0.41 -10.73
CA ASN A 6 -11.94 -0.65 -9.57
C ASN A 6 -10.87 0.44 -9.55
N ASP A 7 -10.80 1.17 -8.44
CA ASP A 7 -9.79 2.20 -8.24
C ASP A 7 -8.56 1.59 -7.55
N LYS A 8 -7.38 1.80 -8.15
CA LYS A 8 -6.09 1.45 -7.52
C LYS A 8 -5.76 2.48 -6.46
N ILE A 9 -5.66 2.03 -5.21
CA ILE A 9 -5.42 2.88 -4.06
C ILE A 9 -4.10 2.52 -3.41
N VAL A 10 -3.24 3.52 -3.22
CA VAL A 10 -2.06 3.40 -2.37
C VAL A 10 -2.50 3.64 -0.93
N PHE A 11 -2.42 2.59 -0.10
CA PHE A 11 -2.82 2.63 1.30
C PHE A 11 -1.70 3.09 2.22
N TYR A 12 -0.47 2.73 1.88
CA TYR A 12 0.70 2.98 2.69
C TYR A 12 1.91 3.28 1.82
N THR A 13 2.72 4.23 2.27
CA THR A 13 3.98 4.59 1.60
C THR A 13 4.99 4.95 2.67
N PHE A 14 6.18 4.40 2.53
CA PHE A 14 7.32 4.71 3.38
C PHE A 14 8.59 4.72 2.53
N THR A 15 9.66 5.26 3.11
CA THR A 15 10.97 5.32 2.46
C THR A 15 11.96 4.51 3.30
N LEU A 16 12.65 3.58 2.65
CA LEU A 16 13.82 2.94 3.18
C LEU A 16 15.06 3.73 2.78
N GLY A 17 15.99 3.89 3.71
CA GLY A 17 17.30 4.45 3.44
C GLY A 17 18.24 3.44 2.78
N ASP A 18 19.53 3.74 2.86
CA ASP A 18 20.60 2.81 2.46
C ASP A 18 20.65 1.64 3.44
N VAL A 19 19.96 0.55 3.09
CA VAL A 19 19.88 -0.69 3.86
C VAL A 19 20.41 -1.85 3.03
N GLU A 20 21.06 -2.81 3.68
CA GLU A 20 21.68 -3.96 3.01
C GLU A 20 20.63 -4.85 2.30
N ASP A 21 19.51 -5.13 2.98
CA ASP A 21 18.42 -5.99 2.49
C ASP A 21 17.06 -5.24 2.45
N PRO A 22 16.83 -4.38 1.46
CA PRO A 22 15.64 -3.52 1.38
C PRO A 22 14.32 -4.28 1.40
N ASP A 23 14.26 -5.45 0.76
CA ASP A 23 13.05 -6.26 0.71
C ASP A 23 12.66 -6.80 2.09
N MET A 24 13.63 -7.25 2.87
CA MET A 24 13.39 -7.77 4.22
C MET A 24 12.90 -6.66 5.16
N TYR A 25 13.54 -5.49 5.11
CA TYR A 25 13.10 -4.34 5.91
C TYR A 25 11.72 -3.83 5.48
N ALA A 26 11.46 -3.79 4.17
CA ALA A 26 10.14 -3.46 3.64
C ALA A 26 9.08 -4.41 4.18
N GLN A 27 9.37 -5.72 4.18
CA GLN A 27 8.45 -6.72 4.67
C GLN A 27 8.12 -6.53 6.16
N PHE A 28 9.11 -6.31 7.04
CA PHE A 28 8.85 -6.08 8.47
C PHE A 28 8.00 -4.84 8.74
N GLU A 29 8.26 -3.76 7.99
CA GLU A 29 7.49 -2.52 8.09
C GLU A 29 6.05 -2.73 7.61
N VAL A 30 5.85 -3.47 6.51
CA VAL A 30 4.52 -3.80 6.00
C VAL A 30 3.77 -4.74 6.94
N GLU A 31 4.42 -5.74 7.53
CA GLU A 31 3.82 -6.63 8.53
C GLU A 31 3.35 -5.83 9.76
N SER A 32 4.18 -4.88 10.23
CA SER A 32 3.82 -3.97 11.31
C SER A 32 2.64 -3.05 10.93
N TRP A 33 2.63 -2.55 9.70
CA TRP A 33 1.51 -1.75 9.18
C TRP A 33 0.23 -2.56 9.03
N LEU A 34 0.32 -3.82 8.61
CA LEU A 34 -0.83 -4.74 8.49
C LEU A 34 -1.53 -4.97 9.83
N ASP A 35 -0.84 -4.73 10.94
CA ASP A 35 -1.45 -4.82 12.27
C ASP A 35 -2.27 -3.59 12.69
N THR A 36 -2.17 -2.49 11.95
CA THR A 36 -2.97 -1.28 12.16
C THR A 36 -4.43 -1.46 11.72
N GLU A 37 -5.32 -0.56 12.14
CA GLU A 37 -6.73 -0.60 11.70
C GLU A 37 -6.86 -0.48 10.18
N LEU A 38 -6.12 0.46 9.56
CA LEU A 38 -6.13 0.65 8.11
C LEU A 38 -5.52 -0.56 7.40
N GLY A 39 -4.42 -1.12 7.91
CA GLY A 39 -3.78 -2.31 7.34
C GLY A 39 -4.71 -3.52 7.32
N LYS A 40 -5.32 -3.83 8.48
CA LYS A 40 -6.31 -4.91 8.60
C LYS A 40 -7.52 -4.69 7.72
N TRP A 41 -7.99 -3.44 7.61
CA TRP A 41 -9.11 -3.10 6.75
C TRP A 41 -8.75 -3.27 5.27
N ALA A 42 -7.59 -2.79 4.83
CA ALA A 42 -7.14 -2.89 3.44
C ALA A 42 -6.94 -4.35 3.03
N GLN A 43 -6.31 -5.18 3.87
CA GLN A 43 -6.10 -6.60 3.59
C GLN A 43 -7.43 -7.36 3.41
N LYS A 44 -8.48 -6.97 4.15
CA LYS A 44 -9.79 -7.62 4.09
C LYS A 44 -10.66 -7.14 2.93
N ASN A 45 -10.51 -5.88 2.49
CA ASN A 45 -11.45 -5.22 1.60
C ASN A 45 -10.88 -4.88 0.20
N SER A 46 -9.62 -5.23 -0.05
CA SER A 46 -9.03 -5.22 -1.38
C SER A 46 -9.60 -6.37 -2.21
N GLU A 47 -9.90 -6.10 -3.49
CA GLU A 47 -10.42 -7.11 -4.43
C GLU A 47 -9.37 -8.17 -4.76
N GLU A 48 -8.09 -7.78 -4.74
CA GLU A 48 -6.93 -8.64 -4.95
C GLU A 48 -5.97 -8.54 -3.75
N GLU A 49 -4.99 -9.43 -3.70
CA GLU A 49 -3.92 -9.35 -2.71
C GLU A 49 -3.19 -8.01 -2.81
N LEU A 50 -2.84 -7.44 -1.65
CA LEU A 50 -2.09 -6.19 -1.60
C LEU A 50 -0.73 -6.39 -2.27
N THR A 51 -0.39 -5.46 -3.15
CA THR A 51 0.88 -5.49 -3.89
C THR A 51 1.83 -4.43 -3.32
N MET A 52 3.08 -4.84 -3.15
CA MET A 52 4.18 -3.95 -2.78
C MET A 52 4.98 -3.56 -4.02
N THR A 53 5.24 -2.27 -4.20
CA THR A 53 6.07 -1.75 -5.28
C THR A 53 7.21 -0.89 -4.74
N TYR A 54 8.31 -0.90 -5.47
CA TYR A 54 9.56 -0.25 -5.10
C TYR A 54 9.95 0.76 -6.16
N ILE A 55 10.29 1.96 -5.73
CA ILE A 55 10.81 3.03 -6.59
C ILE A 55 12.13 3.48 -5.99
N TRP A 56 13.22 3.18 -6.70
CA TRP A 56 14.57 3.55 -6.33
C TRP A 56 14.88 4.99 -6.75
N ASP A 57 15.42 5.76 -5.81
CA ASP A 57 16.02 7.08 -6.04
C ASP A 57 17.52 6.98 -5.81
N ASP A 58 18.25 6.70 -6.90
CA ASP A 58 19.70 6.51 -6.89
C ASP A 58 20.45 7.77 -6.45
N SER A 59 19.87 8.96 -6.63
CA SER A 59 20.53 10.22 -6.25
C SER A 59 20.59 10.39 -4.74
N ASN A 60 19.56 9.89 -4.04
CA ASN A 60 19.44 9.98 -2.59
C ASN A 60 19.71 8.66 -1.87
N MET A 61 20.08 7.60 -2.62
CA MET A 61 20.29 6.23 -2.11
C MET A 61 19.10 5.76 -1.26
N GLN A 62 17.88 5.98 -1.77
CA GLN A 62 16.64 5.67 -1.06
C GLN A 62 15.74 4.78 -1.90
N CYS A 63 14.93 3.96 -1.24
CA CYS A 63 13.88 3.18 -1.85
C CYS A 63 12.52 3.62 -1.30
N ARG A 64 11.65 4.14 -2.16
CA ARG A 64 10.26 4.37 -1.79
C ARG A 64 9.46 3.08 -2.00
N VAL A 65 8.85 2.60 -0.94
CA VAL A 65 7.99 1.42 -0.95
C VAL A 65 6.54 1.88 -0.86
N SER A 66 5.68 1.33 -1.71
CA SER A 66 4.24 1.59 -1.71
C SER A 66 3.46 0.29 -1.61
N VAL A 67 2.47 0.24 -0.72
CA VAL A 67 1.50 -0.84 -0.64
C VAL A 67 0.18 -0.37 -1.22
N TRP A 68 -0.30 -1.07 -2.24
CA TRP A 68 -1.52 -0.71 -2.95
C TRP A 68 -2.41 -1.93 -3.19
N GLY A 69 -3.68 -1.66 -3.43
CA GLY A 69 -4.68 -2.66 -3.81
C GLY A 69 -5.82 -2.03 -4.60
N GLU A 70 -6.74 -2.86 -5.06
CA GLU A 70 -7.93 -2.42 -5.79
C GLU A 70 -9.14 -2.44 -4.86
N LEU A 71 -9.93 -1.36 -4.89
CA LEU A 71 -11.18 -1.30 -4.13
C LEU A 71 -12.38 -1.21 -5.08
N THR A 72 -13.50 -1.80 -4.65
CA THR A 72 -14.81 -1.42 -5.19
C THR A 72 -15.10 0.05 -4.91
N GLU A 73 -15.99 0.64 -5.71
CA GLU A 73 -16.46 2.03 -5.51
C GLU A 73 -17.02 2.27 -4.09
N GLN A 74 -17.75 1.29 -3.54
CA GLN A 74 -18.30 1.36 -2.18
C GLN A 74 -17.19 1.41 -1.12
N ASN A 75 -16.21 0.51 -1.21
CA ASN A 75 -15.09 0.47 -0.27
C ASN A 75 -14.18 1.69 -0.43
N HIS A 76 -13.98 2.17 -1.66
CA HIS A 76 -13.24 3.39 -1.93
C HIS A 76 -13.91 4.61 -1.29
N THR A 77 -15.23 4.73 -1.39
CA THR A 77 -16.01 5.79 -0.73
C THR A 77 -15.87 5.71 0.78
N TYR A 78 -16.02 4.52 1.36
CA TYR A 78 -15.82 4.32 2.80
C TYR A 78 -14.41 4.70 3.25
N TRP A 79 -13.38 4.28 2.49
CA TRP A 79 -11.98 4.56 2.80
C TRP A 79 -11.70 6.07 2.83
N LYS A 80 -12.19 6.82 1.84
CA LYS A 80 -12.09 8.28 1.81
C LYS A 80 -12.71 8.92 3.05
N LEU A 81 -13.93 8.50 3.42
CA LEU A 81 -14.63 9.10 4.55
C LEU A 81 -14.00 8.77 5.91
N LYS A 82 -13.40 7.59 6.07
CA LYS A 82 -12.88 7.13 7.37
C LYS A 82 -11.40 7.39 7.57
N PHE A 83 -10.58 7.13 6.56
CA PHE A 83 -9.11 7.05 6.70
C PHE A 83 -8.36 8.18 5.99
N LYS A 84 -9.00 8.89 5.06
CA LYS A 84 -8.37 9.98 4.30
C LYS A 84 -9.30 11.21 4.20
N PRO A 85 -9.56 11.89 5.34
CA PRO A 85 -10.42 13.06 5.38
C PRO A 85 -9.90 14.21 4.49
#